data_AF-A0A183HNS4-F1
#
_entry.id   AF-A0A183HNS4-F1
#
_cell.length_a   1.000
_cell.length_b   1.000
_cell.length_c   1.000
_cell.angle_alpha   90.00
_cell.angle_beta   90.00
_cell.angle_gamma   90.00
#
_symmetry.space_group_name_H-M   'P 1'
#
loop_
_entity.id
_entity.type
_entity.pdbx_description
1 polymer ?
#
loop_
_entity_poly.entity_id
_entity_poly.type
_entity_poly.pdbx_seq_one_letter_code
_entity_poly.pdbx_strand_id
1 'polypeptide(L)'
;MTLSVDNLQDEIRQYAPEIDWLVNSFAYLGGIPKDKNIPEIEVENFRGCLKKIKYEADAYLINFITLADQGYGQSIIRSTGDLRFSCDKPVTYADVFSFNSGQHYITLPKWNSVASGSLSFQLRTQELDGLILYHGSLPTAKTGHDYFAFELIDGHLFMIINLGSGHVRLQVVGFPEINLYLI
;
A
#
# COMPACT_ATOMS: atom_id res chain seq x y z
N MET A 1 11.77 -34.23 -8.15
CA MET A 1 11.16 -32.95 -8.59
C MET A 1 12.23 -32.15 -9.30
N THR A 2 11.91 -31.42 -10.36
CA THR A 2 12.88 -30.55 -11.05
C THR A 2 12.52 -29.10 -10.81
N LEU A 3 13.49 -28.30 -10.37
CA LEU A 3 13.34 -26.85 -10.24
C LEU A 3 14.20 -26.19 -11.31
N SER A 4 13.64 -25.19 -12.01
CA SER A 4 14.39 -24.42 -12.99
C SER A 4 14.31 -22.93 -12.72
N VAL A 5 15.45 -22.26 -12.76
CA VAL A 5 15.59 -20.80 -12.60
C VAL A 5 16.54 -20.31 -13.69
N ASP A 6 16.11 -19.36 -14.50
CA ASP A 6 16.93 -18.72 -15.54
C ASP A 6 17.69 -19.70 -16.46
N ASN A 7 16.99 -20.75 -16.90
CA ASN A 7 17.51 -21.87 -17.71
C ASN A 7 18.51 -22.79 -17.00
N LEU A 8 18.79 -22.57 -15.72
CA LEU A 8 19.45 -23.55 -14.87
C LEU A 8 18.41 -24.55 -14.40
N GLN A 9 18.75 -25.83 -14.40
CA GLN A 9 17.89 -26.90 -13.90
C GLN A 9 18.62 -27.62 -12.78
N ASP A 10 17.90 -27.84 -11.69
CA ASP A 10 18.35 -28.64 -10.57
C ASP A 10 17.37 -29.80 -10.33
N GLU A 11 17.92 -30.99 -10.15
CA GLU A 11 17.15 -32.19 -9.84
C GLU A 11 17.10 -32.36 -8.33
N ILE A 12 15.99 -31.95 -7.75
CA ILE A 12 15.70 -32.19 -6.34
C ILE A 12 15.31 -33.66 -6.20
N ARG A 13 16.29 -34.47 -5.76
CA ARG A 13 16.10 -35.87 -5.38
C ARG A 13 15.32 -35.93 -4.07
N GLN A 14 14.04 -36.25 -4.17
CA GLN A 14 13.19 -36.52 -3.01
C GLN A 14 12.62 -37.94 -3.13
N TYR A 15 12.87 -38.76 -2.11
CA TYR A 15 12.36 -40.12 -2.00
C TYR A 15 11.13 -40.11 -1.08
N ALA A 16 9.94 -40.08 -1.66
CA ALA A 16 8.67 -40.09 -0.92
C ALA A 16 7.59 -40.83 -1.74
N PRO A 17 7.63 -42.18 -1.79
CA PRO A 17 6.77 -42.98 -2.66
C PRO A 17 5.29 -43.04 -2.26
N GLU A 18 4.90 -42.55 -1.08
CA GLU A 18 3.54 -42.71 -0.51
C GLU A 18 2.88 -41.39 -0.06
N ILE A 19 3.37 -40.22 -0.48
CA ILE A 19 2.83 -38.92 -0.04
C ILE A 19 2.01 -38.28 -1.16
N ASP A 20 0.71 -38.06 -0.91
CA ASP A 20 -0.09 -37.10 -1.69
C ASP A 20 0.45 -35.69 -1.45
N TRP A 21 1.09 -35.10 -2.46
CA TRP A 21 1.85 -33.85 -2.33
C TRP A 21 0.98 -32.61 -2.07
N LEU A 22 -0.34 -32.69 -2.25
CA LEU A 22 -1.28 -31.60 -2.02
C LEU A 22 -2.17 -31.92 -0.82
N VAL A 23 -1.65 -31.63 0.38
CA VAL A 23 -2.39 -31.83 1.65
C VAL A 23 -3.47 -30.76 1.87
N ASN A 24 -3.37 -29.61 1.18
CA ASN A 24 -4.23 -28.45 1.42
C ASN A 24 -5.12 -28.12 0.23
N SER A 25 -6.38 -27.74 0.51
CA SER A 25 -7.36 -27.27 -0.49
C SER A 25 -7.16 -25.82 -0.94
N PHE A 26 -6.09 -25.15 -0.50
CA PHE A 26 -5.81 -23.74 -0.78
C PHE A 26 -4.38 -23.54 -1.26
N ALA A 27 -4.21 -22.70 -2.27
CA ALA A 27 -2.92 -22.18 -2.70
C ALA A 27 -2.85 -20.70 -2.30
N TYR A 28 -1.74 -20.31 -1.66
CA TYR A 28 -1.45 -18.92 -1.30
C TYR A 28 -0.40 -18.35 -2.24
N LEU A 29 -0.57 -17.09 -2.64
CA LEU A 29 0.33 -16.42 -3.56
C LEU A 29 0.71 -15.05 -3.01
N GLY A 30 2.01 -14.77 -2.96
CA GLY A 30 2.56 -13.50 -2.51
C GLY A 30 2.54 -13.29 -0.99
N GLY A 31 1.84 -14.12 -0.23
CA GLY A 31 1.82 -14.06 1.23
C GLY A 31 0.84 -15.05 1.82
N ILE A 32 0.94 -15.26 3.14
CA ILE A 32 0.07 -16.16 3.90
C ILE A 32 -0.64 -15.33 4.98
N PRO A 33 -1.95 -15.52 5.21
CA PRO A 33 -2.66 -14.86 6.30
C PRO A 33 -2.01 -15.17 7.65
N LYS A 34 -1.83 -14.15 8.50
CA LYS A 34 -1.14 -14.30 9.79
C LYS A 34 -1.86 -15.19 10.80
N ASP A 35 -3.15 -15.38 10.62
CA ASP A 35 -4.00 -16.29 11.40
C ASP A 35 -3.83 -17.77 11.00
N LYS A 36 -3.16 -18.04 9.88
CA LYS A 36 -2.83 -19.39 9.41
C LYS A 36 -1.41 -19.74 9.85
N ASN A 37 -1.30 -20.41 10.99
CA ASN A 37 -0.06 -21.06 11.39
C ASN A 37 0.19 -22.27 10.48
N ILE A 38 1.03 -22.09 9.47
CA ILE A 38 1.60 -23.21 8.73
C ILE A 38 2.87 -23.63 9.49
N PRO A 39 2.92 -24.84 10.08
CA PRO A 39 4.10 -25.31 10.79
C PRO A 39 5.34 -25.20 9.89
N GLU A 40 6.47 -24.80 10.46
CA GLU A 40 7.80 -24.78 9.81
C GLU A 40 8.02 -23.70 8.73
N ILE A 41 7.05 -22.81 8.46
CA ILE A 41 7.17 -21.75 7.45
C ILE A 41 7.06 -20.37 8.10
N GLU A 42 8.19 -19.79 8.52
CA GLU A 42 8.32 -18.36 8.82
C GLU A 42 8.70 -17.60 7.54
N VAL A 43 7.69 -17.16 6.77
CA VAL A 43 7.93 -16.46 5.51
C VAL A 43 7.24 -15.10 5.54
N GLU A 44 8.01 -14.04 5.29
CA GLU A 44 7.45 -12.71 5.06
C GLU A 44 6.67 -12.66 3.75
N ASN A 45 5.64 -11.82 3.69
CA ASN A 45 4.92 -11.58 2.45
C ASN A 45 5.88 -11.06 1.38
N PHE A 46 5.76 -11.59 0.17
CA PHE A 46 6.53 -11.20 -0.99
C PHE A 46 6.35 -9.71 -1.29
N ARG A 47 7.46 -9.02 -1.52
CA ARG A 47 7.48 -7.61 -1.93
C ARG A 47 8.11 -7.50 -3.32
N GLY A 48 7.31 -7.08 -4.28
CA GLY A 48 7.74 -6.89 -5.66
C GLY A 48 6.64 -7.24 -6.65
N CYS A 49 7.02 -7.46 -7.90
CA CYS A 49 6.10 -7.89 -8.94
C CYS A 49 6.24 -9.38 -9.23
N LEU A 50 5.11 -10.07 -9.32
CA LEU A 50 5.04 -11.42 -9.86
C LEU A 50 4.27 -11.40 -11.18
N LYS A 51 4.70 -12.21 -12.14
CA LYS A 51 4.07 -12.33 -13.46
C LYS A 51 4.04 -13.77 -13.93
N LYS A 52 3.05 -14.12 -14.76
CA LYS A 52 2.92 -15.43 -15.42
C LYS A 52 2.93 -16.62 -14.45
N ILE A 53 2.18 -16.51 -13.36
CA ILE A 53 2.08 -17.57 -12.36
C ILE A 53 0.96 -18.51 -12.75
N LYS A 54 1.32 -19.77 -13.00
CA LYS A 54 0.39 -20.82 -13.39
C LYS A 54 0.69 -22.12 -12.65
N TYR A 55 -0.37 -22.85 -12.34
CA TYR A 55 -0.30 -24.26 -11.94
C TYR A 55 -0.93 -25.10 -13.04
N GLU A 56 -0.23 -26.14 -13.46
CA GLU A 56 -0.61 -26.99 -14.59
C GLU A 56 -0.38 -28.45 -14.18
N ALA A 57 -1.46 -29.22 -14.08
CA ALA A 57 -1.44 -30.65 -13.74
C ALA A 57 -2.61 -31.37 -14.44
N ASP A 58 -2.30 -32.43 -15.18
CA ASP A 58 -3.26 -33.19 -15.99
C ASP A 58 -4.17 -32.28 -16.85
N ALA A 59 -5.48 -32.23 -16.57
CA ALA A 59 -6.46 -31.41 -17.27
C ALA A 59 -6.68 -30.02 -16.63
N TYR A 60 -5.99 -29.72 -15.52
CA TYR A 60 -6.16 -28.50 -14.76
C TYR A 60 -5.08 -27.48 -15.11
N LEU A 61 -5.52 -26.30 -15.56
CA LEU A 61 -4.67 -25.12 -15.73
C LEU A 61 -5.25 -23.97 -14.92
N ILE A 62 -4.53 -23.55 -13.88
CA ILE A 62 -4.90 -22.43 -13.01
C ILE A 62 -3.95 -21.28 -13.31
N ASN A 63 -4.47 -20.22 -13.93
CA ASN A 63 -3.75 -18.97 -14.12
C ASN A 63 -4.10 -18.00 -13.00
N PHE A 64 -3.26 -17.94 -11.97
CA PHE A 64 -3.54 -17.18 -10.74
C PHE A 64 -3.76 -15.69 -11.00
N ILE A 65 -2.93 -15.08 -11.84
CA ILE A 65 -3.00 -13.64 -12.11
C ILE A 65 -4.27 -13.30 -12.89
N THR A 66 -4.59 -14.06 -13.93
CA THR A 66 -5.81 -13.84 -14.72
C THR A 66 -7.07 -14.07 -13.89
N LEU A 67 -7.09 -15.10 -13.03
CA LEU A 67 -8.22 -15.35 -12.14
C LEU A 67 -8.42 -14.20 -11.15
N ALA A 68 -7.32 -13.64 -10.62
CA ALA A 68 -7.38 -12.54 -9.65
C ALA A 68 -7.84 -11.23 -10.30
N ASP A 69 -7.38 -10.95 -11.52
CA ASP A 69 -7.71 -9.74 -12.30
C ASP A 69 -9.17 -9.76 -12.78
N GLN A 70 -9.64 -10.90 -13.26
CA GLN A 70 -11.02 -11.04 -13.78
C GLN A 70 -12.08 -11.07 -12.68
N GLY A 71 -11.67 -11.11 -11.40
CA GLY A 71 -12.60 -11.03 -10.27
C GLY A 71 -13.65 -12.14 -10.26
N TYR A 72 -13.34 -13.32 -10.82
CA TYR A 72 -14.21 -14.48 -10.68
C TYR A 72 -14.52 -14.63 -9.19
N GLY A 73 -15.81 -14.58 -8.86
CA GLY A 73 -16.28 -14.31 -7.51
C GLY A 73 -15.55 -15.07 -6.40
N GLN A 74 -15.67 -14.54 -5.17
CA GLN A 74 -14.98 -14.97 -3.94
C GLN A 74 -15.02 -16.48 -3.61
N SER A 75 -15.74 -17.28 -4.39
CA SER A 75 -15.85 -18.73 -4.34
C SER A 75 -14.60 -19.49 -4.78
N ILE A 76 -13.78 -18.97 -5.72
CA ILE A 76 -12.59 -19.69 -6.23
C ILE A 76 -11.29 -18.95 -5.90
N ILE A 77 -11.28 -17.62 -5.99
CA ILE A 77 -10.11 -16.79 -5.68
C ILE A 77 -10.48 -15.69 -4.69
N ARG A 78 -9.56 -15.40 -3.77
CA ARG A 78 -9.67 -14.31 -2.80
C ARG A 78 -8.40 -13.47 -2.85
N SER A 79 -8.53 -12.25 -3.33
CA SER A 79 -7.48 -11.22 -3.25
C SER A 79 -7.56 -10.49 -1.91
N THR A 80 -6.41 -10.07 -1.38
CA THR A 80 -6.33 -9.28 -0.14
C THR A 80 -5.23 -8.23 -0.29
N GLY A 81 -5.52 -7.00 0.14
CA GLY A 81 -4.62 -5.85 0.01
C GLY A 81 -4.85 -5.04 -1.27
N ASP A 82 -4.06 -3.98 -1.44
CA ASP A 82 -4.06 -3.15 -2.65
C ASP A 82 -3.20 -3.82 -3.73
N LEU A 83 -3.85 -4.58 -4.61
CA LEU A 83 -3.19 -5.27 -5.72
C LEU A 83 -3.28 -4.41 -6.99
N ARG A 84 -2.13 -4.23 -7.65
CA ARG A 84 -2.07 -3.65 -8.99
C ARG A 84 -1.69 -4.72 -10.01
N PHE A 85 -2.50 -4.84 -11.07
CA PHE A 85 -2.24 -5.72 -12.21
C PHE A 85 -1.35 -5.06 -13.28
N SER A 86 -0.51 -4.13 -12.84
CA SER A 86 0.59 -3.54 -13.61
C SER A 86 1.86 -3.66 -12.78
N CYS A 87 3.00 -3.85 -13.46
CA CYS A 87 4.30 -3.72 -12.82
C CYS A 87 4.98 -2.50 -13.41
N ASP A 88 4.71 -1.35 -12.80
CA ASP A 88 5.55 -0.18 -13.00
C ASP A 88 6.89 -0.45 -12.31
N LYS A 89 8.01 0.01 -12.90
CA LYS A 89 9.29 -0.01 -12.18
C LYS A 89 9.01 0.62 -10.81
N PRO A 90 9.47 0.00 -9.70
CA PRO A 90 9.20 0.57 -8.40
C PRO A 90 9.66 2.03 -8.46
N VAL A 91 8.70 2.95 -8.35
CA VAL A 91 9.00 4.28 -7.85
C VAL A 91 9.79 3.96 -6.60
N THR A 92 11.07 4.34 -6.60
CA THR A 92 11.99 4.25 -5.46
C THR A 92 11.18 4.10 -4.18
N TYR A 93 11.28 2.94 -3.51
CA TYR A 93 10.46 2.64 -2.32
C TYR A 93 10.33 3.92 -1.52
N ALA A 94 9.10 4.43 -1.38
CA ALA A 94 8.91 5.70 -0.70
C ALA A 94 9.56 5.53 0.68
N ASP A 95 10.53 6.39 1.00
CA ASP A 95 11.21 6.34 2.28
C ASP A 95 10.14 6.39 3.39
N VAL A 96 10.05 5.31 4.16
CA VAL A 96 9.07 5.22 5.25
C VAL A 96 9.67 5.88 6.47
N PHE A 97 9.16 7.06 6.82
CA PHE A 97 9.52 7.73 8.06
C PHE A 97 8.59 7.29 9.18
N SER A 98 9.17 6.91 10.32
CA SER A 98 8.41 6.58 11.54
C SER A 98 8.61 7.69 12.57
N PHE A 99 7.50 8.28 13.02
CA PHE A 99 7.47 9.27 14.09
C PHE A 99 7.01 8.58 15.37
N ASN A 100 7.93 8.35 16.30
CA ASN A 100 7.67 7.52 17.49
C ASN A 100 7.18 8.33 18.70
N SER A 101 7.04 9.64 18.55
CA SER A 101 6.48 10.55 19.56
C SER A 101 5.87 11.76 18.85
N GLY A 102 4.84 12.35 19.45
CA GLY A 102 4.13 13.52 18.90
C GLY A 102 4.96 14.80 18.81
N GLN A 103 6.22 14.78 19.24
CA GLN A 103 7.15 15.91 19.13
C GLN A 103 8.06 15.83 17.90
N HIS A 104 8.11 14.68 17.21
CA HIS A 104 8.97 14.51 16.05
C HIS A 104 8.28 15.06 14.80
N TYR A 105 9.01 15.84 14.00
CA TYR A 105 8.56 16.34 12.72
C TYR A 105 9.73 16.47 11.75
N ILE A 106 9.43 16.55 10.46
CA ILE A 106 10.39 16.87 9.41
C ILE A 106 9.95 18.14 8.70
N THR A 107 10.91 19.01 8.38
CA THR A 107 10.65 20.18 7.55
C THR A 107 10.81 19.80 6.09
N LEU A 108 9.73 19.90 5.32
CA LEU A 108 9.76 19.69 3.87
C LEU A 108 10.21 20.98 3.15
N PRO A 109 10.73 20.87 1.91
CA PRO A 109 10.98 22.04 1.08
C PRO A 109 9.73 22.90 0.93
N LYS A 110 9.93 24.22 0.85
CA LYS A 110 8.82 25.16 0.69
C LYS A 110 8.04 24.85 -0.59
N TRP A 111 6.72 24.74 -0.45
CA TRP A 111 5.83 24.62 -1.59
C TRP A 111 5.77 25.96 -2.34
N ASN A 112 6.43 26.04 -3.49
CA ASN A 112 6.57 27.29 -4.25
C ASN A 112 5.51 27.45 -5.36
N SER A 113 4.34 26.82 -5.23
CA SER A 113 3.30 26.98 -6.23
C SER A 113 2.38 28.14 -5.88
N VAL A 114 2.17 29.01 -6.86
CA VAL A 114 1.37 30.23 -6.71
C VAL A 114 -0.12 29.97 -7.03
N ALA A 115 -0.45 28.90 -7.78
CA ALA A 115 -1.80 28.68 -8.30
C ALA A 115 -2.32 27.23 -8.21
N SER A 116 -1.47 26.21 -8.20
CA SER A 116 -1.95 24.82 -8.06
C SER A 116 -0.83 23.85 -7.70
N GLY A 117 -1.16 22.80 -6.97
CA GLY A 117 -0.21 21.73 -6.76
C GLY A 117 -0.89 20.46 -6.26
N SER A 118 -0.18 19.35 -6.36
CA SER A 118 -0.61 18.06 -5.84
C SER A 118 0.27 17.64 -4.67
N LEU A 119 -0.36 17.04 -3.67
CA LEU A 119 0.31 16.38 -2.55
C LEU A 119 -0.37 15.03 -2.34
N SER A 120 0.46 14.00 -2.29
CA SER A 120 0.05 12.63 -2.02
C SER A 120 0.94 12.05 -0.94
N PHE A 121 0.35 11.44 0.08
CA PHE A 121 1.07 10.75 1.14
C PHE A 121 0.29 9.51 1.57
N GLN A 122 1.00 8.53 2.12
CA GLN A 122 0.41 7.36 2.76
C GLN A 122 0.70 7.44 4.25
N LEU A 123 -0.34 7.27 5.07
CA LEU A 123 -0.24 7.31 6.52
C LEU A 123 -0.67 5.97 7.10
N ARG A 124 0.10 5.45 8.05
CA ARG A 124 -0.28 4.34 8.91
C ARG A 124 0.02 4.72 10.35
N THR A 125 -1.01 4.77 11.19
CA THR A 125 -0.88 5.10 12.61
C THR A 125 -1.89 4.32 13.45
N GLN A 126 -1.62 4.19 14.74
CA GLN A 126 -2.57 3.74 15.76
C GLN A 126 -3.07 4.90 16.63
N GLU A 127 -2.46 6.08 16.51
CA GLU A 127 -2.87 7.30 17.21
C GLU A 127 -4.17 7.84 16.61
N LEU A 128 -5.09 8.25 17.49
CA LEU A 128 -6.38 8.81 17.10
C LEU A 128 -6.30 10.29 16.75
N ASP A 129 -5.35 11.00 17.36
CA ASP A 129 -5.20 12.44 17.25
C ASP A 129 -3.77 12.81 16.88
N GLY A 130 -3.60 13.79 16.00
CA GLY A 130 -2.28 14.28 15.65
C GLY A 130 -2.25 15.16 14.40
N LEU A 131 -1.33 16.12 14.39
CA LEU A 131 -1.05 16.92 13.21
C LEU A 131 -0.20 16.10 12.23
N ILE A 132 -0.70 15.91 11.02
CA ILE A 132 -0.03 15.12 9.97
C ILE A 132 0.83 16.02 9.08
N LEU A 133 0.30 17.18 8.70
CA LEU A 133 1.00 18.15 7.88
C LEU A 133 0.50 19.55 8.17
N TYR A 134 1.41 20.52 8.15
CA TYR A 134 1.08 21.93 8.23
C TYR A 134 1.97 22.73 7.29
N HIS A 135 1.34 23.62 6.53
CA HIS A 135 2.03 24.63 5.75
C HIS A 135 1.26 25.93 5.86
N GLY A 136 1.91 27.00 6.30
CA GLY A 136 1.29 28.30 6.43
C GLY A 136 2.26 29.43 6.18
N SER A 137 1.70 30.60 5.89
CA SER A 137 2.43 31.85 5.77
C SER A 137 2.55 32.54 7.13
N LEU A 138 3.61 33.34 7.29
CA LEU A 138 3.70 34.26 8.42
C LEU A 138 2.62 35.34 8.23
N PRO A 139 1.80 35.63 9.26
CA PRO A 139 0.82 36.70 9.18
C PRO A 139 1.52 38.02 8.93
N THR A 140 1.01 38.82 8.01
CA THR A 140 1.46 40.20 7.81
C THR A 140 0.30 41.15 8.03
N ALA A 141 0.57 42.43 8.25
CA ALA A 141 -0.49 43.44 8.40
C ALA A 141 -1.43 43.55 7.18
N LYS A 142 -1.08 42.93 6.04
CA LYS A 142 -1.86 42.94 4.79
C LYS A 142 -2.44 41.59 4.40
N THR A 143 -1.96 40.49 4.98
CA THR A 143 -2.39 39.12 4.64
C THR A 143 -2.82 38.42 5.91
N GLY A 144 -4.00 37.80 5.88
CA GLY A 144 -4.45 36.93 6.95
C GLY A 144 -3.51 35.74 7.19
N HIS A 145 -3.88 34.87 8.11
CA HIS A 145 -3.16 33.61 8.33
C HIS A 145 -3.55 32.60 7.24
N ASP A 146 -2.78 32.57 6.16
CA ASP A 146 -2.99 31.55 5.11
C ASP A 146 -2.30 30.27 5.53
N TYR A 147 -3.03 29.17 5.53
CA TYR A 147 -2.47 27.86 5.81
C TYR A 147 -3.31 26.74 5.22
N PHE A 148 -2.68 25.59 5.03
CA PHE A 148 -3.40 24.34 4.93
C PHE A 148 -2.76 23.30 5.84
N ALA A 149 -3.59 22.38 6.34
CA ALA A 149 -3.17 21.35 7.27
C ALA A 149 -3.95 20.06 7.05
N PHE A 150 -3.31 18.95 7.43
CA PHE A 150 -3.96 17.66 7.63
C PHE A 150 -3.81 17.28 9.10
N GLU A 151 -4.90 16.86 9.72
CA GLU A 151 -4.93 16.41 11.11
C GLU A 151 -5.80 15.16 11.25
N LEU A 152 -5.43 14.30 12.19
CA LEU A 152 -6.31 13.27 12.72
C LEU A 152 -7.01 13.81 13.97
N ILE A 153 -8.32 13.62 14.04
CA ILE A 153 -9.13 13.85 15.23
C ILE A 153 -10.10 12.69 15.39
N ASP A 154 -10.06 12.01 16.53
CA ASP A 154 -10.85 10.81 16.84
C ASP A 154 -10.75 9.74 15.72
N GLY A 155 -9.56 9.55 15.16
CA GLY A 155 -9.28 8.59 14.08
C GLY A 155 -9.78 8.99 12.69
N HIS A 156 -10.34 10.19 12.54
CA HIS A 156 -10.82 10.72 11.26
C HIS A 156 -9.83 11.75 10.71
N LEU A 157 -9.49 11.62 9.43
CA LEU A 157 -8.60 12.56 8.75
C LEU A 157 -9.38 13.80 8.31
N PHE A 158 -8.90 14.98 8.69
CA PHE A 158 -9.44 16.26 8.29
C PHE A 158 -8.40 17.06 7.50
N MET A 159 -8.86 17.73 6.46
CA MET A 159 -8.14 18.78 5.76
C MET A 159 -8.67 20.14 6.20
N ILE A 160 -7.78 21.06 6.58
CA ILE A 160 -8.13 22.43 6.93
C ILE A 160 -7.43 23.37 5.96
N ILE A 161 -8.15 24.35 5.44
CA ILE A 161 -7.61 25.36 4.52
C ILE A 161 -8.12 26.73 4.94
N ASN A 162 -7.20 27.69 5.07
CA ASN A 162 -7.47 29.12 5.21
C ASN A 162 -6.68 29.89 4.16
N LEU A 163 -7.36 30.71 3.36
CA LEU A 163 -6.76 31.55 2.32
C LEU A 163 -7.02 33.05 2.58
N GLY A 164 -7.18 33.42 3.85
CA GLY A 164 -7.22 34.82 4.30
C GLY A 164 -8.60 35.34 4.68
N SER A 165 -9.67 34.57 4.43
CA SER A 165 -11.06 34.93 4.75
C SER A 165 -11.69 34.06 5.85
N GLY A 166 -10.90 33.20 6.49
CA GLY A 166 -11.38 32.20 7.43
C GLY A 166 -11.03 30.79 6.94
N HIS A 167 -11.24 29.79 7.80
CA HIS A 167 -10.88 28.41 7.50
C HIS A 167 -12.11 27.56 7.16
N VAL A 168 -11.90 26.59 6.28
CA VAL A 168 -12.83 25.49 6.00
C VAL A 168 -12.18 24.20 6.48
N ARG A 169 -12.97 23.32 7.08
CA ARG A 169 -12.55 21.99 7.54
C ARG A 169 -13.37 20.92 6.84
N LEU A 170 -12.68 19.99 6.18
CA LEU A 170 -13.28 18.94 5.37
C LEU A 170 -12.82 17.58 5.90
N GLN A 171 -13.76 16.69 6.18
CA GLN A 171 -13.43 15.30 6.52
C GLN A 171 -13.09 14.54 5.24
N VAL A 172 -11.93 13.87 5.22
CA VAL A 172 -11.48 13.08 4.09
C VAL A 172 -12.08 11.68 4.17
N VAL A 173 -12.67 11.21 3.07
CA VAL A 173 -13.21 9.86 2.93
C VAL A 173 -12.41 9.11 1.85
N GLY A 174 -11.73 8.01 2.22
CA GLY A 174 -10.89 7.20 1.31
C GLY A 174 -9.40 7.58 1.29
N PHE A 175 -8.61 6.91 0.43
CA PHE A 175 -7.17 7.17 0.28
C PHE A 175 -6.94 8.49 -0.48
N PRO A 176 -6.20 9.47 0.09
CA PRO A 176 -6.11 10.80 -0.49
C PRO A 176 -5.05 10.88 -1.60
N GLU A 177 -5.50 11.09 -2.84
CA GLU A 177 -4.74 11.84 -3.84
C GLU A 177 -5.42 13.21 -3.97
N ILE A 178 -4.80 14.26 -3.41
CA ILE A 178 -5.44 15.57 -3.30
C ILE A 178 -4.74 16.55 -4.24
N ASN A 179 -5.49 16.99 -5.24
CA ASN A 179 -5.11 18.08 -6.13
C ASN A 179 -5.63 19.40 -5.54
N LEU A 180 -4.71 20.23 -5.04
CA LEU A 180 -5.02 21.56 -4.52
C LEU A 180 -4.94 22.58 -5.65
N TYR A 181 -6.05 23.20 -5.99
CA TYR A 181 -6.08 24.37 -6.86
C TYR A 181 -6.23 25.61 -5.99
N LEU A 182 -5.19 26.45 -5.94
CA LEU A 182 -5.19 27.73 -5.23
C LEU A 182 -5.61 28.80 -6.24
N ILE A 183 -6.86 29.25 -6.17
CA ILE A 183 -7.39 30.31 -7.05
C ILE A 183 -6.88 31.67 -6.59
#